data_AF-A0A1H4FIN2-F1
#
_entry.id   AF-A0A1H4FIN2-F1
#
_cell.length_a   1.000
_cell.length_b   1.000
_cell.length_c   1.000
_cell.angle_alpha   90.00
_cell.angle_beta   90.00
_cell.angle_gamma   90.00
#
_symmetry.space_group_name_H-M   'P 1'
#
loop_
_entity.id
_entity.type
_entity.pdbx_description
1 polymer ?
#
loop_
_entity_poly.entity_id
_entity_poly.type
_entity_poly.pdbx_seq_one_letter_code
_entity_poly.pdbx_strand_id
1 'polypeptide(L)'
;MKKLFSLLALVMLFSCAKESPFEKSISEHVKTNFKDPASYEKISIEILDTVTVEKKIKVYESKGMTHEQFDNEPKDKFLYYTISHKYRANNSYGAKELYNDIVSMDKDYKITGSHAVEE
;
A
#
# COMPACT_ATOMS: atom_id res chain seq x y z
N MET A 1 11.15 -18.37 49.81
CA MET A 1 10.85 -18.63 48.38
C MET A 1 9.49 -18.05 48.04
N LYS A 2 9.30 -17.54 46.81
CA LYS A 2 8.05 -16.97 46.24
C LYS A 2 7.80 -15.45 46.38
N LYS A 3 8.76 -14.58 46.05
CA LYS A 3 8.45 -13.19 45.62
C LYS A 3 9.52 -12.67 44.65
N LEU A 4 9.67 -13.27 43.46
CA LEU A 4 10.58 -12.72 42.44
C LEU A 4 10.24 -13.10 40.99
N PHE A 5 8.96 -13.19 40.62
CA PHE A 5 8.57 -13.52 39.23
C PHE A 5 7.44 -12.64 38.67
N SER A 6 7.28 -11.40 39.15
CA SER A 6 6.21 -10.51 38.69
C SER A 6 6.70 -9.15 38.16
N LEU A 7 7.88 -9.11 37.53
CA LEU A 7 8.40 -7.87 36.93
C LEU A 7 8.92 -8.02 35.49
N LEU A 8 8.65 -9.15 34.81
CA LEU A 8 9.16 -9.40 33.45
C LEU A 8 8.07 -9.36 32.36
N ALA A 9 6.81 -9.05 32.69
CA ALA A 9 5.70 -9.04 31.74
C ALA A 9 5.35 -7.64 31.18
N LEU A 10 5.98 -6.55 31.67
CA LEU A 10 5.57 -5.18 31.34
C LEU A 10 6.48 -4.46 30.33
N VAL A 11 7.47 -5.13 29.73
CA VAL A 11 8.44 -4.49 28.82
C VAL A 11 8.16 -4.79 27.33
N MET A 12 7.18 -5.64 26.99
CA MET A 12 6.88 -5.97 25.58
C MET A 12 5.87 -5.05 24.85
N LEU A 13 5.35 -3.99 25.49
CA LEU A 13 4.23 -3.22 24.92
C LEU A 13 4.59 -1.95 24.11
N PHE A 14 5.86 -1.72 23.77
CA PHE A 14 6.24 -0.53 23.01
C PHE A 14 7.13 -0.80 21.79
N SER A 15 6.84 -1.87 21.03
CA SER A 15 7.19 -1.84 19.60
C SER A 15 6.07 -1.16 18.81
N CYS A 16 5.79 0.11 19.14
CA CYS A 16 5.15 1.00 18.18
C CYS A 16 6.21 1.31 17.11
N ALA A 17 6.48 0.37 16.21
CA ALA A 17 7.17 0.69 14.98
C ALA A 17 6.40 1.84 14.34
N LYS A 18 7.09 2.97 14.11
CA LYS A 18 6.46 4.16 13.54
C LYS A 18 5.94 3.75 12.15
N GLU A 19 4.62 3.80 12.00
CA GLU A 19 3.93 3.49 10.75
C GLU A 19 4.54 4.31 9.61
N SER A 20 4.85 3.67 8.48
CA SER A 20 5.41 4.38 7.33
C SER A 20 4.39 5.35 6.72
N PRO A 21 4.80 6.37 5.96
CA PRO A 21 3.86 7.25 5.27
C PRO A 21 2.89 6.51 4.34
N PHE A 22 3.36 5.43 3.69
CA PHE A 22 2.55 4.57 2.83
C PHE A 22 1.47 3.82 3.63
N GLU A 23 1.86 3.19 4.73
CA GLU A 23 0.93 2.48 5.61
C GLU A 23 -0.11 3.43 6.19
N LYS A 24 0.32 4.62 6.63
CA LYS A 24 -0.58 5.65 7.15
C LYS A 24 -1.62 6.07 6.12
N SER A 25 -1.21 6.33 4.87
CA SER A 25 -2.11 6.70 3.78
C SER A 25 -3.14 5.61 3.48
N ILE A 26 -2.70 4.34 3.43
CA ILE A 26 -3.60 3.19 3.25
C ILE A 26 -4.56 3.05 4.44
N SER A 27 -4.07 3.18 5.67
CA SER A 27 -4.87 3.10 6.89
C SER A 27 -5.96 4.18 6.93
N GLU A 28 -5.62 5.41 6.54
CA GLU A 28 -6.58 6.51 6.41
C GLU A 28 -7.59 6.23 5.29
N HIS A 29 -7.15 5.72 4.14
CA HIS A 29 -8.04 5.34 3.04
C HIS A 29 -9.03 4.26 3.47
N VAL A 30 -8.57 3.20 4.14
CA VAL A 30 -9.43 2.14 4.69
C VAL A 30 -10.47 2.72 5.64
N LYS A 31 -10.05 3.52 6.63
CA LYS A 31 -10.96 4.11 7.62
C LYS A 31 -12.04 4.99 7.00
N THR A 32 -11.73 5.69 5.91
CA THR A 32 -12.62 6.68 5.30
C THR A 32 -13.48 6.11 4.19
N ASN A 33 -13.04 5.06 3.49
CA ASN A 33 -13.70 4.56 2.28
C ASN A 33 -14.25 3.14 2.39
N PHE A 34 -13.75 2.31 3.31
CA PHE A 34 -14.27 0.94 3.44
C PHE A 34 -15.63 0.95 4.13
N LYS A 35 -16.53 0.06 3.69
CA LYS A 35 -17.86 -0.11 4.30
C LYS A 35 -17.79 -0.65 5.72
N ASP A 36 -16.86 -1.56 5.98
CA ASP A 36 -16.58 -2.16 7.28
C ASP A 36 -15.08 -2.08 7.59
N PRO A 37 -14.55 -0.89 7.97
CA PRO A 37 -13.15 -0.71 8.28
C PRO A 37 -12.69 -1.55 9.48
N ALA A 38 -13.60 -1.92 10.39
CA ALA A 38 -13.27 -2.73 11.55
C ALA A 38 -12.92 -4.18 11.16
N SER A 39 -13.42 -4.66 10.03
CA SER A 39 -13.04 -5.96 9.47
C SER A 39 -11.66 -5.98 8.82
N TYR A 40 -11.05 -4.81 8.57
CA TYR A 40 -9.77 -4.73 7.88
C TYR A 40 -8.63 -5.35 8.70
N GLU A 41 -7.87 -6.21 8.05
CA GLU A 41 -6.69 -6.87 8.59
C GLU A 41 -5.56 -6.78 7.57
N LYS A 42 -4.57 -5.91 7.86
CA LYS A 42 -3.35 -5.79 7.06
C LYS A 42 -2.59 -7.11 7.08
N ILE A 43 -2.29 -7.66 5.89
CA ILE A 43 -1.33 -8.76 5.75
C ILE A 43 0.03 -8.19 5.39
N SER A 44 0.14 -7.46 4.28
CA SER A 44 1.39 -6.80 3.87
C SER A 44 1.13 -5.52 3.10
N ILE A 45 2.07 -4.59 3.24
CA ILE A 45 2.17 -3.36 2.45
C ILE A 45 3.62 -3.27 2.00
N GLU A 46 3.86 -3.37 0.70
CA GLU A 46 5.21 -3.45 0.14
C GLU A 46 5.35 -2.46 -1.01
N ILE A 47 6.43 -1.67 -1.00
CA ILE A 47 6.75 -0.79 -2.12
C ILE A 47 7.30 -1.67 -3.24
N LEU A 48 6.61 -1.75 -4.36
CA LEU A 48 7.04 -2.53 -5.51
C LEU A 48 8.05 -1.75 -6.35
N ASP A 49 7.70 -0.51 -6.69
CA ASP A 49 8.56 0.31 -7.52
C ASP A 49 8.27 1.81 -7.41
N THR A 50 9.29 2.60 -7.74
CA THR A 50 9.19 4.02 -8.06
C THR A 50 9.14 4.18 -9.57
N VAL A 51 8.01 4.68 -10.07
CA VAL A 51 7.77 4.88 -11.50
C VAL A 51 8.23 6.25 -11.94
N THR A 52 9.15 6.27 -12.91
CA THR A 52 9.60 7.47 -13.62
C THR A 52 9.01 7.54 -15.02
N VAL A 53 9.18 8.69 -15.68
CA VAL A 53 8.84 8.85 -17.10
C VAL A 53 9.48 7.78 -17.98
N GLU A 54 10.77 7.48 -17.79
CA GLU A 54 11.47 6.44 -18.57
C GLU A 54 10.80 5.07 -18.44
N LYS A 55 10.46 4.65 -17.21
CA LYS A 55 9.79 3.37 -16.97
C LYS A 55 8.39 3.36 -17.58
N LYS A 56 7.67 4.48 -17.49
CA LYS A 56 6.33 4.60 -18.07
C LYS A 56 6.35 4.50 -19.59
N ILE A 57 7.35 5.11 -20.24
CA ILE A 57 7.58 4.98 -21.68
C ILE A 57 7.83 3.52 -22.05
N LYS A 58 8.72 2.80 -21.35
CA LYS A 58 8.97 1.37 -21.60
C LYS A 58 7.70 0.51 -21.51
N VAL A 59 6.81 0.82 -20.56
CA VAL A 59 5.50 0.15 -20.43
C VAL A 59 4.56 0.49 -21.59
N TYR A 60 4.63 1.71 -22.12
CA TYR A 60 3.84 2.12 -23.28
C TYR A 60 4.33 1.43 -24.56
N GLU A 61 5.64 1.43 -24.78
CA GLU A 61 6.29 0.75 -25.91
C GLU A 61 5.97 -0.75 -25.90
N SER A 62 6.07 -1.42 -24.75
CA SER A 62 5.77 -2.85 -24.64
C SER A 62 4.29 -3.20 -24.91
N LYS A 63 3.40 -2.21 -24.79
CA LYS A 63 1.98 -2.32 -25.12
C LYS A 63 1.64 -1.79 -26.51
N GLY A 64 2.63 -1.35 -27.29
CA GLY A 64 2.41 -0.74 -28.61
C GLY A 64 1.64 0.59 -28.56
N MET A 65 1.70 1.32 -27.45
CA MET A 65 1.01 2.59 -27.24
C MET A 65 1.92 3.78 -27.54
N THR A 66 1.35 4.88 -28.04
CA THR A 66 2.09 6.13 -28.26
C THR A 66 2.39 6.82 -26.93
N HIS A 67 3.62 7.32 -26.78
CA HIS A 67 4.09 7.98 -25.56
C HIS A 67 4.40 9.48 -25.77
N GLU A 68 3.77 10.12 -26.76
CA GLU A 68 4.01 11.52 -27.15
C GLU A 68 3.92 12.50 -25.95
N GLN A 69 3.00 12.24 -25.02
CA GLN A 69 2.85 13.02 -23.79
C GLN A 69 4.09 13.02 -22.88
N PHE A 70 5.04 12.10 -23.10
CA PHE A 70 6.26 11.92 -22.30
C PHE A 70 7.55 12.23 -23.07
N ASP A 71 7.46 12.59 -24.35
CA ASP A 71 8.65 12.76 -25.20
C ASP A 71 9.52 13.92 -24.76
N ASN A 72 8.88 15.00 -24.36
CA ASN A 72 9.52 16.24 -23.91
C ASN A 72 9.74 16.31 -22.39
N GLU A 73 9.41 15.23 -21.66
CA GLU A 73 9.55 15.18 -20.21
C GLU A 73 10.93 14.60 -19.81
N PRO A 74 11.55 15.10 -18.72
CA PRO A 74 12.78 14.50 -18.19
C PRO A 74 12.55 13.03 -17.86
N LYS A 75 13.44 12.14 -18.34
CA LYS A 75 13.25 10.69 -18.23
C LYS A 75 13.30 10.19 -16.78
N ASP A 76 14.05 10.87 -15.93
CA ASP A 76 14.16 10.63 -14.49
C ASP A 76 13.03 11.26 -13.66
N LYS A 77 12.14 12.06 -14.27
CA LYS A 77 11.01 12.67 -13.58
C LYS A 77 10.15 11.60 -12.90
N PHE A 78 10.01 11.73 -11.59
CA PHE A 78 9.11 10.91 -10.77
C PHE A 78 7.66 11.10 -11.21
N LEU A 79 6.90 10.00 -11.27
CA LEU A 79 5.47 10.02 -11.52
C LEU A 79 4.67 9.55 -10.30
N TYR A 80 4.92 8.32 -9.82
CA TYR A 80 4.22 7.74 -8.68
C TYR A 80 4.98 6.52 -8.13
N TYR A 81 4.69 6.14 -6.89
CA TYR A 81 5.02 4.84 -6.32
C TYR A 81 3.96 3.81 -6.69
N THR A 82 4.36 2.55 -6.82
CA THR A 82 3.45 1.40 -6.89
C THR A 82 3.65 0.55 -5.64
N ILE A 83 2.56 0.25 -4.96
CA ILE A 83 2.52 -0.41 -3.66
C ILE A 83 1.65 -1.66 -3.78
N SER A 84 2.16 -2.81 -3.35
CA SER A 84 1.35 -4.01 -3.15
C SER A 84 0.65 -3.90 -1.81
N HIS A 85 -0.68 -3.98 -1.81
CA HIS A 85 -1.49 -3.95 -0.60
C HIS A 85 -2.29 -5.25 -0.49
N LYS A 86 -1.84 -6.12 0.43
CA LYS A 86 -2.52 -7.39 0.72
C LYS A 86 -3.20 -7.30 2.07
N TYR A 87 -4.49 -7.64 2.10
CA TYR A 87 -5.30 -7.53 3.31
C TYR A 87 -6.49 -8.48 3.29
N ARG A 88 -7.09 -8.69 4.46
CA ARG A 88 -8.39 -9.35 4.56
C ARG A 88 -9.44 -8.35 5.02
N ALA A 89 -10.63 -8.44 4.45
CA ALA A 89 -11.79 -7.66 4.89
C ALA A 89 -13.07 -8.47 4.70
N ASN A 90 -14.14 -8.08 5.38
CA ASN A 90 -15.44 -8.67 5.14
C ASN A 90 -15.99 -8.17 3.80
N ASN A 91 -16.41 -9.09 2.94
CA ASN A 91 -17.16 -8.74 1.75
C ASN A 91 -18.61 -8.39 2.08
N SER A 92 -19.41 -8.04 1.07
CA SER A 92 -20.80 -7.62 1.26
C SER A 92 -21.72 -8.68 1.89
N TYR A 93 -21.31 -9.95 1.92
CA TYR A 93 -22.03 -11.06 2.56
C TYR A 93 -21.52 -11.39 3.96
N GLY A 94 -20.55 -10.61 4.49
CA GLY A 94 -19.96 -10.82 5.81
C GLY A 94 -18.89 -11.91 5.85
N ALA A 95 -18.48 -12.47 4.71
CA ALA A 95 -17.40 -13.43 4.65
C ALA A 95 -16.04 -12.72 4.61
N LYS A 96 -15.07 -13.21 5.39
CA LYS A 96 -13.70 -12.67 5.43
C LYS A 96 -12.91 -13.14 4.20
N GLU A 97 -12.74 -12.25 3.24
CA GLU A 97 -12.07 -12.50 1.96
C GLU A 97 -10.66 -11.92 1.95
N LEU A 98 -9.79 -12.48 1.11
CA LEU A 98 -8.43 -12.00 0.88
C LEU A 98 -8.44 -11.09 -0.36
N TYR A 99 -7.86 -9.91 -0.24
CA TYR A 99 -7.70 -8.95 -1.31
C TYR A 99 -6.22 -8.67 -1.56
N ASN A 100 -5.90 -8.41 -2.83
CA ASN A 100 -4.57 -8.02 -3.27
C ASN A 100 -4.71 -6.94 -4.33
N ASP A 101 -4.30 -5.72 -3.98
CA ASP A 101 -4.44 -4.54 -4.84
C ASP A 101 -3.06 -3.93 -5.10
N ILE A 102 -2.84 -3.45 -6.33
CA ILE A 102 -1.74 -2.52 -6.61
C ILE A 102 -2.26 -1.10 -6.46
N VAL A 103 -1.67 -0.37 -5.52
CA VAL A 103 -2.00 1.02 -5.21
C VAL A 103 -0.94 1.94 -5.80
N SER A 104 -1.37 2.96 -6.52
CA SER A 104 -0.52 4.04 -7.02
C SER A 104 -0.59 5.23 -6.06
N MET A 105 0.56 5.77 -5.67
CA MET A 105 0.64 6.94 -4.79
C MET A 105 1.54 8.02 -5.38
N ASP A 106 1.16 9.29 -5.23
CA ASP A 106 2.01 10.40 -5.62
C ASP A 106 3.20 10.60 -4.66
N LYS A 107 4.00 11.65 -4.91
CA LYS A 107 5.19 11.98 -4.10
C LYS A 107 4.87 12.34 -2.65
N ASP A 108 3.63 12.74 -2.39
CA ASP A 108 3.12 13.14 -1.08
C ASP A 108 2.35 11.97 -0.41
N TYR A 109 2.48 10.77 -0.98
CA TYR A 109 1.88 9.51 -0.53
C TYR A 109 0.35 9.50 -0.62
N LYS A 110 -0.26 10.41 -1.36
CA LYS A 110 -1.70 10.38 -1.60
C LYS A 110 -2.00 9.31 -2.65
N ILE A 111 -3.01 8.48 -2.36
CA ILE A 111 -3.50 7.48 -3.30
C ILE A 111 -4.10 8.19 -4.53
N THR A 112 -3.59 7.86 -5.71
CA THR A 112 -4.04 8.41 -7.00
C THR A 112 -4.78 7.37 -7.84
N GLY A 113 -4.66 6.09 -7.49
CA GLY A 113 -5.43 5.01 -8.09
C GLY A 113 -5.12 3.67 -7.45
N SER A 114 -5.96 2.68 -7.72
CA SER A 114 -5.73 1.29 -7.34
C SER A 114 -6.39 0.37 -8.34
N HIS A 115 -5.91 -0.87 -8.43
CA HIS A 115 -6.58 -1.94 -9.15
C HIS A 115 -6.32 -3.27 -8.45
N ALA A 116 -7.32 -4.13 -8.48
CA ALA A 116 -7.19 -5.50 -7.98
C ALA A 116 -6.23 -6.29 -8.88
N VAL A 117 -5.44 -7.15 -8.26
CA VAL A 117 -4.67 -8.18 -8.95
C VAL A 117 -5.54 -9.42 -9.01
N GLU A 118 -6.03 -9.75 -10.20
CA GLU A 118 -6.66 -11.05 -10.44
C GLU A 118 -5.54 -12.12 -10.41
N GLU A 119 -5.73 -13.17 -9.60
CA GLU A 119 -4.87 -14.36 -9.60
C GLU A 119 -5.16 -15.26 -10.80
#